data_AF-A0A1Q7VPG7-F1
#
_entry.id   AF-A0A1Q7VPG7-F1
#
_cell.length_a   1.000
_cell.length_b   1.000
_cell.length_c   1.000
_cell.angle_alpha   90.00
_cell.angle_beta   90.00
_cell.angle_gamma   90.00
#
_symmetry.space_group_name_H-M   'P 1'
#
loop_
_entity.id
_entity.type
_entity.pdbx_description
1 polymer ?
#
loop_
_entity_poly.entity_id
_entity_poly.type
_entity_poly.pdbx_seq_one_letter_code
_entity_poly.pdbx_strand_id
1 'polypeptide(L)'
;MRRAEVWDTAGDGPRVLVVSISETASLGAAIVVVLHPAGQYPDTVLSVELKVPVPASAFVLNLAQMRASRFDPAAGARRLGSIDEADMTKVEEALRAVLGL
;
A
#
# COMPACT_ATOMS: atom_id res chain seq x y z
N MET A 1 -4.68 1.25 10.85
CA MET A 1 -4.26 1.55 9.45
C MET A 1 -4.42 3.04 9.18
N ARG A 2 -3.43 3.68 8.56
CA ARG A 2 -3.42 5.09 8.13
C ARG A 2 -2.79 5.19 6.75
N ARG A 3 -3.12 6.24 5.97
CA ARG A 3 -2.43 6.54 4.70
C ARG A 3 -0.91 6.57 4.91
N ALA A 4 -0.16 6.13 3.91
CA ALA A 4 1.29 5.96 3.89
C ALA A 4 1.85 4.88 4.82
N GLU A 5 1.02 4.15 5.58
CA GLU A 5 1.50 3.00 6.36
C GLU A 5 1.71 1.75 5.48
N VAL A 6 2.78 1.01 5.77
CA VAL A 6 3.05 -0.30 5.18
C VAL A 6 2.73 -1.40 6.19
N TRP A 7 2.04 -2.43 5.74
CA TRP A 7 1.56 -3.53 6.58
C TRP A 7 1.84 -4.89 5.93
N ASP A 8 2.29 -5.86 6.73
CA ASP A 8 2.06 -7.27 6.44
C ASP A 8 0.64 -7.61 6.93
N THR A 9 -0.23 -8.07 6.04
CA THR A 9 -1.65 -8.31 6.37
C THR A 9 -1.88 -9.67 7.03
N ALA A 10 -2.92 -9.76 7.85
CA ALA A 10 -3.27 -10.97 8.59
C ALA A 10 -3.58 -12.17 7.67
N GLY A 11 -3.13 -13.35 8.11
CA GLY A 11 -3.34 -14.66 7.48
C GLY A 11 -2.71 -14.76 6.10
N ASP A 12 -1.45 -15.22 6.02
CA ASP A 12 -0.60 -15.38 4.82
C ASP A 12 -0.86 -14.35 3.70
N GLY A 13 -1.17 -13.13 4.13
CA GLY A 13 -1.69 -12.08 3.28
C GLY A 13 -0.54 -11.29 2.65
N PRO A 14 -0.85 -10.51 1.59
CA PRO A 14 0.17 -9.69 0.95
C PRO A 14 0.70 -8.61 1.90
N ARG A 15 1.91 -8.15 1.61
CA ARG A 15 2.38 -6.86 2.09
C ARG A 15 1.73 -5.75 1.29
N VAL A 16 1.31 -4.67 1.94
CA VAL A 16 0.54 -3.61 1.29
C VAL A 16 0.94 -2.22 1.79
N LEU A 17 0.81 -1.22 0.91
CA LEU A 17 0.85 0.21 1.24
C LEU A 17 -0.57 0.75 1.28
N VAL A 18 -0.95 1.40 2.37
CA VAL A 18 -2.26 2.07 2.48
C VAL A 18 -2.23 3.41 1.75
N VAL A 19 -3.02 3.55 0.69
CA VAL A 19 -3.07 4.78 -0.12
C VAL A 19 -4.28 5.64 0.21
N SER A 20 -5.38 5.04 0.65
CA SER A 20 -6.55 5.76 1.14
C SER A 20 -7.30 4.95 2.18
N ILE A 21 -7.98 5.65 3.09
CA ILE A 21 -8.88 5.05 4.08
C ILE A 21 -10.28 5.50 3.68
N SER A 22 -11.25 4.57 3.71
CA SER A 22 -12.63 4.99 3.54
C SER A 22 -13.03 5.86 4.75
N GLU A 23 -13.28 7.16 4.50
CA GLU A 23 -13.71 8.11 5.54
C GLU A 23 -15.11 7.80 6.08
N THR A 24 -15.87 6.96 5.37
CA THR A 24 -17.09 6.37 5.91
C THR A 24 -16.67 5.30 6.92
N ALA A 25 -16.67 5.67 8.20
CA ALA A 25 -16.49 4.75 9.33
C ALA A 25 -17.37 3.48 9.24
N SER A 26 -18.44 3.50 8.43
CA SER A 26 -19.32 2.39 8.13
C SER A 26 -18.74 1.30 7.22
N LEU A 27 -17.76 1.59 6.36
CA LEU A 27 -17.24 0.60 5.40
C LEU A 27 -16.12 -0.28 5.96
N GLY A 28 -15.42 0.17 7.02
CA GLY A 28 -14.40 -0.63 7.69
C GLY A 28 -13.35 -1.19 6.74
N ALA A 29 -12.87 -0.40 5.78
CA ALA A 29 -11.96 -0.84 4.72
C ALA A 29 -10.94 0.25 4.32
N ALA A 30 -9.80 -0.19 3.77
CA ALA A 30 -8.77 0.66 3.18
C ALA A 30 -8.57 0.31 1.71
N ILE A 31 -8.18 1.31 0.92
CA ILE A 31 -7.62 1.12 -0.41
C ILE A 31 -6.11 1.02 -0.25
N VAL A 32 -5.55 -0.03 -0.85
CA VAL A 32 -4.14 -0.35 -0.73
C VAL A 32 -3.53 -0.69 -2.08
N VAL A 33 -2.22 -0.52 -2.19
CA VAL A 33 -1.40 -1.09 -3.27
C VAL A 33 -0.68 -2.31 -2.71
N VAL A 34 -0.78 -3.45 -3.40
CA VAL A 34 -0.01 -4.64 -3.06
C VAL A 34 1.47 -4.41 -3.38
N LEU A 35 2.32 -4.65 -2.39
CA LEU A 35 3.76 -4.50 -2.53
C LEU A 35 4.40 -5.83 -2.92
N HIS A 36 5.37 -5.74 -3.82
CA HIS A 36 6.15 -6.87 -4.32
C HIS A 36 7.60 -6.78 -3.83
N PRO A 37 8.33 -7.90 -3.80
CA PRO A 37 9.79 -7.89 -3.66
C PRO A 37 10.46 -6.80 -4.52
N ALA A 38 11.43 -6.09 -3.94
CA ALA A 38 12.17 -5.05 -4.62
C ALA A 38 12.83 -5.57 -5.91
N GLY A 39 12.78 -4.78 -6.98
CA GLY A 39 13.33 -5.15 -8.30
C GLY A 39 12.51 -6.19 -9.06
N GLN A 40 11.34 -6.62 -8.56
CA GLN A 40 10.45 -7.51 -9.31
C GLN A 40 9.84 -6.82 -10.54
N TYR A 41 9.63 -5.50 -10.47
CA TYR A 41 9.12 -4.71 -11.58
C TYR A 41 10.17 -3.69 -12.05
N PRO A 42 10.23 -3.39 -13.35
CA PRO A 42 11.10 -2.34 -13.85
C PRO A 42 10.64 -0.98 -13.30
N ASP A 43 11.60 -0.11 -13.02
CA ASP A 43 11.35 1.27 -12.63
C ASP A 43 10.67 2.00 -13.80
N THR A 44 9.37 2.24 -13.65
CA THR A 44 8.49 2.77 -14.69
C THR A 44 7.48 3.70 -14.04
N VAL A 45 6.74 4.45 -14.84
CA VAL A 45 5.65 5.31 -14.32
C VAL A 45 4.59 4.52 -13.53
N LEU A 46 4.54 3.19 -13.68
CA LEU A 46 3.58 2.29 -13.03
C LEU A 46 4.13 1.61 -11.78
N SER A 47 5.45 1.70 -11.53
CA SER A 47 6.13 0.98 -10.45
C SER A 47 7.02 1.94 -9.69
N VAL A 48 6.72 2.13 -8.41
CA VAL A 48 7.53 2.97 -7.52
C VAL A 48 8.35 2.08 -6.61
N GLU A 49 9.68 2.20 -6.66
CA GLU A 49 10.58 1.54 -5.73
C GLU A 49 10.58 2.24 -4.37
N LEU A 50 10.28 1.49 -3.32
CA LEU A 50 10.26 1.92 -1.92
C LEU A 50 11.47 1.33 -1.20
N LYS A 51 12.16 2.15 -0.40
CA LYS A 51 13.31 1.71 0.42
C LYS A 51 12.97 1.60 1.90
N VAL A 52 12.07 2.45 2.36
CA VAL A 52 11.62 2.59 3.75
C VAL A 52 10.12 2.37 3.78
N PRO A 53 9.54 1.71 4.81
CA PRO A 53 10.20 1.05 5.92
C PRO A 53 10.86 -0.29 5.54
N VAL A 54 10.53 -0.82 4.36
CA VAL A 54 11.09 -2.06 3.83
C VAL A 54 11.30 -1.93 2.32
N PRO A 55 12.35 -2.54 1.75
CA PRO A 55 12.53 -2.60 0.31
C PRO A 55 11.34 -3.31 -0.37
N ALA A 56 10.69 -2.65 -1.33
CA ALA A 56 9.58 -3.20 -2.09
C ALA A 56 9.29 -2.40 -3.37
N SER A 57 8.66 -3.04 -4.35
CA SER A 57 8.10 -2.36 -5.54
C SER A 57 6.59 -2.17 -5.36
N ALA A 58 6.11 -0.94 -5.46
CA ALA A 58 4.70 -0.59 -5.47
C ALA A 58 4.20 -0.48 -6.92
N PHE A 59 3.60 -1.54 -7.43
CA PHE A 59 2.99 -1.55 -8.76
C PHE A 59 1.55 -1.04 -8.67
N VAL A 60 1.31 0.20 -9.11
CA VAL A 60 0.06 0.92 -8.83
C VAL A 60 -1.19 0.33 -9.50
N LEU A 61 -1.03 -0.58 -10.46
CA LEU A 61 -2.14 -1.34 -11.03
C LEU A 61 -2.69 -2.42 -10.07
N ASN A 62 -1.90 -2.85 -9.08
CA ASN A 62 -2.32 -3.84 -8.10
C ASN A 62 -3.00 -3.19 -6.89
N LEU A 63 -4.03 -2.40 -7.17
CA LEU A 63 -4.92 -1.82 -6.18
C LEU A 63 -5.92 -2.86 -5.65
N ALA A 64 -6.17 -2.81 -4.35
CA ALA A 64 -7.17 -3.62 -3.70
C ALA A 64 -7.92 -2.84 -2.61
N GLN A 65 -9.19 -3.19 -2.40
CA GLN A 65 -9.91 -2.82 -1.19
C GLN A 65 -9.78 -3.95 -0.17
N MET A 66 -9.30 -3.63 1.03
CA MET A 66 -9.13 -4.60 2.11
C MET A 66 -9.94 -4.21 3.34
N ARG A 67 -10.60 -5.19 3.97
CA ARG A 67 -11.28 -5.01 5.25
C ARG A 67 -10.29 -4.65 6.34
N ALA A 68 -10.68 -3.79 7.27
CA ALA A 68 -9.88 -3.34 8.41
C ALA A 68 -9.38 -4.51 9.28
N SER A 69 -10.15 -5.60 9.36
CA SER A 69 -9.76 -6.82 10.08
C SER A 69 -8.47 -7.47 9.53
N ARG A 70 -8.08 -7.18 8.27
CA ARG A 70 -6.79 -7.63 7.71
C ARG A 70 -5.59 -6.90 8.31
N PHE A 71 -5.81 -5.81 9.02
CA PHE A 71 -4.80 -5.00 9.71
C PHE A 71 -4.85 -5.20 11.23
N ASP A 72 -5.58 -6.20 11.72
CA ASP A 72 -5.67 -6.52 13.15
C ASP A 72 -4.42 -7.28 13.63
N PRO A 73 -3.63 -6.71 14.56
CA PRO A 73 -2.48 -7.41 15.13
C PRO A 73 -2.84 -8.70 15.87
N ALA A 74 -4.05 -8.79 16.45
CA ALA A 74 -4.51 -10.03 17.10
C ALA A 74 -4.74 -11.16 16.09
N ALA A 75 -4.98 -10.83 14.82
CA ALA A 75 -5.06 -11.77 13.71
C ALA A 75 -3.71 -11.98 13.00
N GLY A 76 -2.61 -11.44 13.55
CA GLY A 76 -1.25 -11.59 13.02
C GLY A 76 -0.81 -10.53 12.01
N ALA A 77 -1.58 -9.45 11.81
CA ALA A 77 -1.13 -8.33 10.99
C ALA A 77 0.02 -7.56 11.66
N ARG A 78 0.94 -7.00 10.88
CA ARG A 78 2.08 -6.24 11.40
C ARG A 78 2.28 -4.93 10.65
N ARG A 79 2.24 -3.82 11.38
CA ARG A 79 2.66 -2.51 10.87
C ARG A 79 4.17 -2.45 10.76
N LEU A 80 4.68 -2.21 9.56
CA LEU A 80 6.11 -2.12 9.29
C LEU A 80 6.66 -0.70 9.44
N GLY A 81 5.80 0.30 9.32
CA GLY A 81 6.17 1.70 9.40
C GLY A 81 5.36 2.52 8.40
N SER A 82 5.91 3.67 8.02
CA SER A 82 5.35 4.53 7.00
C SER A 82 6.41 4.89 5.97
N ILE A 83 6.00 5.05 4.72
CA ILE A 83 6.84 5.68 3.69
C ILE A 83 6.87 7.19 3.94
N ASP A 84 7.86 7.89 3.39
CA ASP A 84 7.93 9.34 3.47
C ASP A 84 6.97 10.02 2.47
N GLU A 85 6.86 11.35 2.59
CA GLU A 85 5.98 12.15 1.73
C GLU A 85 6.43 12.18 0.27
N ALA A 86 7.75 12.13 0.02
CA ALA A 86 8.29 12.16 -1.33
C ALA A 86 7.95 10.87 -2.10
N ASP A 87 8.10 9.72 -1.46
CA ASP A 87 7.70 8.43 -2.03
C ASP A 87 6.18 8.31 -2.14
N MET A 88 5.42 8.82 -1.16
CA MET A 88 3.96 8.84 -1.26
C MET A 88 3.49 9.71 -2.44
N THR A 89 4.14 10.84 -2.70
CA THR A 89 3.84 11.71 -3.85
C THR A 89 4.04 10.98 -5.17
N LYS A 90 5.15 10.25 -5.33
CA LYS A 90 5.40 9.44 -6.55
C LYS A 90 4.33 8.37 -6.76
N VAL A 91 3.91 7.71 -5.67
CA VAL A 91 2.82 6.71 -5.74
C VAL A 91 1.52 7.37 -6.18
N GLU A 92 1.21 8.57 -5.70
CA GLU A 92 0.00 9.30 -6.10
C GLU A 92 0.03 9.79 -7.54
N GLU A 93 1.16 10.27 -8.02
CA GLU A 93 1.36 10.65 -9.43
C GLU A 93 1.17 9.44 -10.35
N ALA A 94 1.76 8.30 -9.99
CA ALA A 94 1.58 7.05 -10.71
C ALA A 94 0.11 6.58 -10.71
N LEU A 95 -0.58 6.67 -9.57
CA LEU A 95 -2.00 6.35 -9.46
C LEU A 95 -2.86 7.26 -10.35
N ARG A 96 -2.61 8.57 -10.33
CA ARG A 96 -3.32 9.54 -11.19
C ARG A 96 -3.12 9.25 -12.66
N ALA A 97 -1.88 8.97 -13.07
CA ALA A 97 -1.55 8.62 -14.45
C ALA A 97 -2.32 7.38 -14.93
N VAL A 98 -2.45 6.36 -14.08
CA VAL A 98 -3.18 5.13 -14.40
C VAL A 98 -4.70 5.30 -14.42
N LEU A 99 -5.23 6.09 -13.49
CA LEU A 99 -6.67 6.28 -13.34
C LEU A 99 -7.23 7.39 -14.24
N GLY A 100 -6.37 8.14 -14.93
CA GLY A 100 -6.77 9.26 -15.79
C GLY A 100 -7.32 10.45 -15.00
N LEU A 101 -6.74 10.73 -13.81
CA LEU A 101 -7.17 11.77 -12.87
C LEU A 101 -6.24 13.00 -12.84
#